data_AF-A0A328BFV3-F1
#
_entry.id   AF-A0A328BFV3-F1
#
_cell.length_a   1.000
_cell.length_b   1.000
_cell.length_c   1.000
_cell.angle_alpha   90.00
_cell.angle_beta   90.00
_cell.angle_gamma   90.00
#
_symmetry.space_group_name_H-M   'P 1'
#
loop_
_entity.id
_entity.type
_entity.pdbx_description
1 polymer ?
#
loop_
_entity_poly.entity_id
_entity_poly.type
_entity_poly.pdbx_seq_one_letter_code
_entity_poly.pdbx_strand_id
1 'polypeptide(L)'
;MSESWTQHGKVRAREAEGFLELTVDGLTTQAKYYKPLIYEFFRKAWRGSRPAWGDYAVEIGMEYVGEPPWLDLDNLAKAILDAIKGYAFHDDAQVARLLVERKPGDRERITVTVRKLA
;
A
#
# COMPACT_ATOMS: atom_id res chain seq x y z
N MET A 1 -4.89 -4.27 -19.87
CA MET A 1 -4.59 -3.73 -18.52
C MET A 1 -3.28 -3.00 -18.64
N SER A 2 -3.21 -1.72 -18.27
CA SER A 2 -2.00 -0.93 -18.48
C SER A 2 -0.94 -1.31 -17.45
N GLU A 3 0.18 -1.88 -17.91
CA GLU A 3 1.37 -2.15 -17.08
C GLU A 3 2.11 -0.88 -16.64
N SER A 4 1.63 0.29 -17.08
CA SER A 4 2.24 1.59 -16.82
C SER A 4 1.95 2.06 -15.39
N TRP A 5 3.03 2.38 -14.67
CA TRP A 5 2.96 3.04 -13.37
C TRP A 5 2.29 4.42 -13.47
N THR A 6 1.31 4.66 -12.62
CA THR A 6 0.83 6.01 -12.29
C THR A 6 1.62 6.52 -11.09
N GLN A 7 2.23 7.70 -11.18
CA GLN A 7 3.06 8.27 -10.12
C GLN A 7 2.60 9.67 -9.73
N HIS A 8 2.63 9.97 -8.43
CA HIS A 8 2.47 11.32 -7.89
C HIS A 8 3.31 11.48 -6.61
N GLY A 9 4.30 12.38 -6.66
CA GLY A 9 5.25 12.56 -5.56
C GLY A 9 6.01 11.26 -5.25
N LYS A 10 5.97 10.84 -3.99
CA LYS A 10 6.62 9.61 -3.48
C LYS A 10 5.80 8.34 -3.74
N VAL A 11 4.57 8.47 -4.23
CA VAL A 11 3.65 7.35 -4.37
C VAL A 11 3.52 6.97 -5.84
N ARG A 12 3.58 5.68 -6.13
CA ARG A 12 3.24 5.14 -7.44
C ARG A 12 2.43 3.87 -7.29
N ALA A 13 1.52 3.63 -8.24
CA ALA A 13 0.75 2.40 -8.28
C ALA A 13 0.58 1.91 -9.72
N ARG A 14 0.31 0.62 -9.87
CA ARG A 14 -0.09 0.00 -11.14
C ARG A 14 -1.06 -1.15 -10.90
N GLU A 15 -1.76 -1.54 -11.94
CA GLU A 15 -2.42 -2.83 -12.01
C GLU A 15 -1.48 -3.81 -12.72
N ALA A 16 -1.22 -4.95 -12.09
CA ALA A 16 -0.45 -6.03 -12.69
C ALA A 16 -1.15 -7.35 -12.36
N GLU A 17 -1.35 -8.22 -13.35
CA GLU A 17 -1.78 -9.63 -13.14
C GLU A 17 -2.96 -9.83 -12.14
N GLY A 18 -3.94 -8.91 -12.15
CA GLY A 18 -5.12 -8.99 -11.29
C GLY A 18 -4.93 -8.50 -9.84
N PHE A 19 -3.82 -7.83 -9.54
CA PHE A 19 -3.58 -7.15 -8.27
C PHE A 19 -3.24 -5.67 -8.46
N LEU A 20 -3.52 -4.89 -7.41
CA LEU A 20 -3.06 -3.51 -7.28
C LEU A 20 -1.71 -3.54 -6.55
N GLU A 21 -0.70 -2.96 -7.18
CA GLU A 21 0.61 -2.74 -6.58
C GLU A 21 0.79 -1.26 -6.29
N LEU A 22 1.14 -0.92 -5.05
CA LEU A 22 1.43 0.42 -4.58
C LEU A 22 2.84 0.46 -3.99
N THR A 23 3.58 1.51 -4.27
CA THR A 23 4.90 1.78 -3.73
C THR A 23 4.95 3.19 -3.16
N VAL A 24 5.54 3.34 -1.98
CA VAL A 24 5.93 4.64 -1.40
C VAL A 24 7.44 4.65 -1.24
N ASP A 25 8.12 5.57 -1.91
CA ASP A 25 9.58 5.70 -1.83
C ASP A 25 10.00 6.54 -0.60
N GLY A 26 10.99 6.02 0.13
CA GLY A 26 11.48 6.55 1.40
C GLY A 26 10.70 6.04 2.62
N LEU A 27 11.36 6.07 3.78
CA LEU A 27 10.73 5.73 5.06
C LEU A 27 10.58 6.96 5.96
N THR A 28 9.69 6.81 6.93
CA THR A 28 9.56 7.68 8.08
C THR A 28 9.14 6.85 9.29
N THR A 29 9.55 7.26 10.48
CA THR A 29 9.13 6.67 11.75
C THR A 29 7.70 7.05 12.14
N GLN A 30 7.07 7.99 11.41
CA GLN A 30 5.70 8.42 11.69
C GLN A 30 4.68 7.69 10.82
N ALA A 31 4.10 6.59 11.30
CA ALA A 31 3.07 5.83 10.57
C ALA A 31 1.93 6.70 10.01
N LYS A 32 1.48 7.69 10.80
CA LYS A 32 0.40 8.62 10.41
C LYS A 32 0.69 9.44 9.14
N TYR A 33 1.95 9.56 8.73
CA TYR A 33 2.35 10.28 7.51
C TYR A 33 1.87 9.58 6.24
N TYR A 34 1.82 8.24 6.24
CA TYR A 34 1.49 7.48 5.02
C TYR A 34 0.04 7.65 4.58
N LYS A 35 -0.89 7.79 5.54
CA LYS A 35 -2.32 7.93 5.25
C LYS A 35 -2.66 9.11 4.34
N PRO A 36 -2.36 10.38 4.69
CA PRO A 36 -2.67 11.52 3.84
C PRO A 36 -1.91 11.49 2.51
N LEU A 37 -0.69 10.97 2.49
CA LEU A 37 0.13 10.87 1.28
C LEU A 37 -0.49 9.93 0.24
N ILE A 38 -0.87 8.72 0.67
CA ILE A 38 -1.50 7.71 -0.19
C ILE A 38 -2.93 8.13 -0.58
N TYR A 39 -3.69 8.69 0.36
CA TYR A 39 -5.03 9.21 0.09
C TYR A 39 -5.00 10.30 -0.99
N GLU A 40 -4.04 11.23 -0.91
CA GLU A 40 -3.89 12.27 -1.93
C GLU A 40 -3.57 11.70 -3.32
N PHE A 41 -2.68 10.69 -3.40
CA PHE A 41 -2.39 9.97 -4.64
C PHE A 41 -3.66 9.37 -5.25
N PHE A 42 -4.43 8.61 -4.48
CA PHE A 42 -5.64 7.96 -4.99
C PHE A 42 -6.69 8.98 -5.42
N ARG A 43 -6.84 10.07 -4.66
CA ARG A 43 -7.80 11.13 -4.99
C ARG A 43 -7.42 11.92 -6.24
N LYS A 44 -6.15 12.31 -6.38
CA LYS A 44 -5.71 13.25 -7.44
C LYS A 44 -5.22 12.55 -8.70
N ALA A 45 -4.47 11.46 -8.57
CA ALA A 45 -3.73 10.85 -9.68
C ALA A 45 -4.33 9.51 -10.16
N TRP A 46 -4.80 8.66 -9.24
CA TRP A 46 -5.26 7.33 -9.63
C TRP A 46 -6.54 7.37 -10.48
N ARG A 47 -6.52 6.68 -11.61
CA ARG A 47 -7.66 6.51 -12.53
C ARG A 47 -7.90 5.04 -12.91
N GLY A 48 -7.21 4.11 -12.25
CA GLY A 48 -7.37 2.67 -12.45
C GLY A 48 -8.63 2.14 -11.77
N SER A 49 -8.54 0.90 -11.30
CA SER A 49 -9.63 0.11 -10.76
C SER A 49 -10.31 0.81 -9.60
N ARG A 50 -11.63 0.58 -9.53
CA ARG A 50 -12.48 0.98 -8.42
C ARG A 50 -12.63 -0.19 -7.44
N PRO A 51 -12.97 0.07 -6.17
CA PRO A 51 -13.21 -0.99 -5.19
C PRO A 51 -14.37 -1.89 -5.64
N ALA A 52 -14.29 -3.17 -5.25
CA ALA A 52 -15.33 -4.16 -5.49
C ALA A 52 -15.61 -4.98 -4.22
N TRP A 53 -16.73 -5.70 -4.23
CA TRP A 53 -17.07 -6.67 -3.18
C TRP A 53 -16.29 -7.98 -3.35
N GLY A 54 -16.02 -8.66 -2.24
CA GLY A 54 -15.27 -9.92 -2.16
C GLY A 54 -14.14 -9.85 -1.13
N ASP A 55 -13.42 -10.95 -0.98
CA ASP A 55 -12.34 -11.09 -0.01
C ASP A 55 -10.99 -10.73 -0.64
N TYR A 56 -10.13 -10.09 0.14
CA TYR A 56 -8.83 -9.59 -0.30
C TYR A 56 -7.69 -10.09 0.58
N ALA A 57 -6.56 -10.35 -0.07
CA ALA A 57 -5.26 -10.44 0.57
C ALA A 57 -4.52 -9.10 0.41
N VAL A 58 -3.99 -8.59 1.51
CA VAL A 58 -3.13 -7.41 1.56
C VAL A 58 -1.76 -7.81 2.09
N GLU A 59 -0.72 -7.51 1.34
CA GLU A 59 0.67 -7.71 1.75
C GLU A 59 1.36 -6.36 1.83
N ILE A 60 1.95 -6.03 2.98
CA ILE A 60 2.65 -4.77 3.24
C ILE A 60 4.11 -5.10 3.55
N GLY A 61 5.01 -4.71 2.66
CA GLY A 61 6.45 -4.86 2.83
C GLY A 61 7.12 -3.54 3.16
N MET A 62 7.88 -3.51 4.25
CA MET A 62 8.71 -2.39 4.66
C MET A 62 10.18 -2.73 4.46
N GLU A 63 10.81 -2.10 3.47
CA GLU A 63 12.23 -2.24 3.16
C GLU A 63 13.01 -1.09 3.80
N TYR A 64 14.03 -1.42 4.60
CA TYR A 64 14.93 -0.44 5.24
C TYR A 64 16.39 -0.69 4.84
N VAL A 65 17.20 0.37 4.90
CA VAL A 65 18.65 0.33 4.68
C VAL A 65 19.36 0.60 6.00
N GLY A 66 20.37 -0.21 6.34
CA GLY A 66 21.11 -0.07 7.59
C GLY A 66 20.32 -0.63 8.77
N GLU A 67 20.10 0.19 9.81
CA GLU A 67 19.40 -0.23 11.02
C GLU A 67 17.87 -0.20 10.83
N PRO A 68 17.12 -1.18 11.36
CA PRO A 68 15.67 -1.15 11.30
C PRO A 68 15.12 0.07 12.05
N PRO A 69 14.26 0.90 11.43
CA PRO A 69 13.71 2.06 12.10
C PRO A 69 12.75 1.64 13.21
N TRP A 70 12.64 2.50 14.22
CA TRP A 70 11.65 2.37 15.28
C TRP A 70 10.27 2.82 14.77
N LEU A 71 9.59 1.88 14.11
CA LEU A 71 8.25 2.01 13.56
C LEU A 71 7.51 0.70 13.83
N ASP A 72 6.35 0.79 14.49
CA ASP A 72 5.53 -0.38 14.76
C ASP A 72 4.80 -0.82 13.49
N LEU A 73 4.87 -2.12 13.19
CA LEU A 73 4.27 -2.69 11.99
C LEU A 73 2.75 -2.65 12.01
N ASP A 74 2.12 -2.74 13.18
CA ASP A 74 0.67 -2.62 13.34
C ASP A 74 0.20 -1.18 13.04
N ASN A 75 0.93 -0.17 13.54
CA ASN A 75 0.66 1.23 13.26
C ASN A 75 0.83 1.56 11.78
N LEU A 76 1.89 1.04 11.15
CA LEU A 76 2.10 1.13 9.71
C LEU A 76 0.93 0.47 8.96
N ALA A 77 0.61 -0.78 9.28
CA ALA A 77 -0.45 -1.52 8.61
C ALA A 77 -1.79 -0.83 8.72
N LYS A 78 -2.15 -0.34 9.91
CA LYS A 78 -3.36 0.44 10.13
C LYS A 78 -3.40 1.70 9.27
N ALA A 79 -2.30 2.45 9.21
CA ALA A 79 -2.24 3.67 8.40
C ALA A 79 -2.36 3.38 6.89
N ILE A 80 -1.79 2.27 6.42
CA ILE A 80 -1.88 1.85 5.02
C ILE A 80 -3.29 1.37 4.67
N LEU A 81 -3.90 0.50 5.48
CA LEU A 81 -5.26 -0.01 5.26
C LEU A 81 -6.28 1.14 5.19
N ASP A 82 -6.21 2.05 6.18
CA ASP A 82 -7.04 3.27 6.21
C ASP A 82 -6.89 4.13 4.94
N ALA A 83 -5.72 4.12 4.29
CA ALA A 83 -5.42 4.97 3.15
C ALA A 83 -5.89 4.38 1.82
N ILE A 84 -5.89 3.06 1.71
CA ILE A 84 -6.32 2.32 0.51
C ILE A 84 -7.79 1.93 0.56
N LYS A 85 -8.42 1.96 1.74
CA LYS A 85 -9.86 1.80 1.92
C LYS A 85 -10.64 2.81 1.08
N GLY A 86 -11.72 2.32 0.46
CA GLY A 86 -12.52 3.09 -0.51
C GLY A 86 -11.92 3.19 -1.90
N TYR A 87 -10.68 2.71 -2.11
CA TYR A 87 -10.01 2.68 -3.41
C TYR A 87 -9.68 1.27 -3.86
N ALA A 88 -9.06 0.47 -2.99
CA ALA A 88 -8.71 -0.93 -3.28
C ALA A 88 -9.86 -1.91 -2.95
N PHE A 89 -10.59 -1.64 -1.87
CA PHE A 89 -11.77 -2.37 -1.38
C PHE A 89 -12.71 -1.39 -0.66
N HIS A 90 -13.98 -1.76 -0.41
CA HIS A 90 -14.94 -0.87 0.25
C HIS A 90 -14.70 -0.77 1.76
N ASP A 91 -14.40 -1.89 2.43
CA ASP A 91 -14.23 -1.94 3.88
C ASP A 91 -13.13 -2.91 4.32
N ASP A 92 -12.52 -2.65 5.49
CA ASP A 92 -11.45 -3.46 6.06
C ASP A 92 -11.93 -4.87 6.43
N ALA A 93 -13.23 -5.05 6.67
CA ALA A 93 -13.84 -6.38 6.86
C ALA A 93 -13.66 -7.30 5.63
N GLN A 94 -13.36 -6.75 4.46
CA GLN A 94 -13.05 -7.51 3.25
C GLN A 94 -11.62 -8.05 3.21
N VAL A 95 -10.74 -7.66 4.14
CA VAL A 95 -9.36 -8.16 4.21
C VAL A 95 -9.35 -9.48 4.97
N ALA A 96 -9.36 -10.59 4.23
CA ALA A 96 -9.34 -11.94 4.79
C ALA A 96 -7.91 -12.44 5.09
N ARG A 97 -6.89 -11.86 4.47
CA ARG A 97 -5.47 -12.16 4.75
C ARG A 97 -4.65 -10.87 4.79
N LEU A 98 -3.90 -10.68 5.86
CA LEU A 98 -2.97 -9.57 6.03
C LEU A 98 -1.58 -10.12 6.36
N LEU A 99 -0.58 -9.75 5.55
CA LEU A 99 0.83 -9.96 5.85
C LEU A 99 1.50 -8.60 5.99
N VAL A 100 2.24 -8.40 7.07
CA VAL A 100 3.03 -7.19 7.30
C VAL A 100 4.43 -7.63 7.67
N GLU A 101 5.40 -7.21 6.87
CA GLU A 101 6.79 -7.63 7.04
C GLU A 101 7.72 -6.41 7.02
N ARG A 102 8.72 -6.43 7.90
CA ARG A 102 9.88 -5.54 7.82
C ARG A 102 11.10 -6.37 7.44
N LYS A 103 11.80 -5.96 6.38
CA LYS A 103 12.98 -6.65 5.88
C LYS A 103 14.07 -5.66 5.43
N PRO A 104 15.36 -6.04 5.50
CA PRO A 104 16.40 -5.29 4.83
C PRO A 104 16.13 -5.19 3.32
N GLY A 105 16.52 -4.08 2.71
CA GLY A 105 16.46 -3.90 1.26
C GLY A 105 17.53 -2.93 0.76
N ASP A 106 17.61 -2.75 -0.56
CA ASP A 106 18.60 -1.86 -1.18
C ASP A 106 18.18 -0.37 -1.14
N ARG A 107 16.92 -0.11 -0.77
CA ARG A 107 16.35 1.23 -0.66
C ARG A 107 15.23 1.26 0.37
N GLU A 108 15.05 2.42 0.97
CA GLU A 108 13.93 2.68 1.87
C GLU A 108 12.60 2.75 1.11
N ARG A 109 11.64 1.88 1.44
CA ARG A 109 10.37 1.80 0.72
C ARG A 109 9.28 1.07 1.49
N ILE A 110 8.03 1.48 1.26
CA ILE A 110 6.84 0.66 1.52
C ILE A 110 6.29 0.10 0.21
N THR A 111 6.05 -1.20 0.17
CA THR A 111 5.32 -1.90 -0.90
C THR A 111 4.00 -2.41 -0.37
N VAL A 112 2.94 -2.29 -1.16
CA VAL A 112 1.62 -2.80 -0.81
C VAL A 112 1.06 -3.53 -2.03
N THR A 113 0.66 -4.78 -1.82
CA THR A 113 -0.02 -5.58 -2.83
C THR A 113 -1.42 -5.87 -2.34
N VAL A 114 -2.43 -5.60 -3.18
CA VAL A 114 -3.83 -5.95 -2.89
C VAL A 114 -4.34 -6.88 -3.96
N ARG A 115 -4.72 -8.09 -3.57
CA ARG A 115 -5.21 -9.14 -4.47
C ARG A 115 -6.58 -9.63 -4.02
N LYS A 116 -7.53 -9.74 -4.95
CA LYS A 116 -8.81 -10.39 -4.69
C LYS A 116 -8.63 -11.92 -4.62
N LEU A 117 -9.22 -12.57 -3.62
CA LEU A 117 -9.10 -14.01 -3.39
C LEU A 117 -10.20 -14.82 -4.08
N ALA A 118 -11.41 -14.28 -4.18
CA ALA A 118 -12.56 -14.80 -4.94
C ALA A 118 -13.56 -13.66 -5.19
#